data_AF-A0A1A1Z7V2-F1
#
_entry.id   AF-A0A1A1Z7V2-F1
#
_cell.length_a   1.000
_cell.length_b   1.000
_cell.length_c   1.000
_cell.angle_alpha   90.00
_cell.angle_beta   90.00
_cell.angle_gamma   90.00
#
_symmetry.space_group_name_H-M   'P 1'
#
loop_
_entity.id
_entity.type
_entity.pdbx_description
1 polymer ?
#
loop_
_entity_poly.entity_id
_entity_poly.type
_entity_poly.pdbx_seq_one_letter_code
_entity_poly.pdbx_strand_id
1 'polypeptide(L)'
;MGRTNVAVEFDHHSEAFSREELEINADLRNRCPVAWNEKYGGFWYVCSYDAVEQVARDGETFAHKYERDAPDGVNYQGEMGIPRPEGQPPLGIGEVDGPYHLALSRTVSRDTTLGGQHLRRNDQVIISWFSANRDAREFERADEMVLDRAPNHHVAFGLGQHRCIGAPLARVMSR
;
A
#
# COMPACT_ATOMS: atom_id res chain seq x y z
N MET A 1 0.49 13.64 -21.84
CA MET A 1 -0.19 14.17 -20.63
C MET A 1 0.55 13.68 -19.38
N GLY A 2 1.19 14.60 -18.66
CA GLY A 2 1.88 14.31 -17.39
C GLY A 2 0.93 14.20 -16.21
N ARG A 3 1.36 13.55 -15.12
CA ARG A 3 0.62 13.36 -13.86
C ARG A 3 0.77 14.55 -12.89
N THR A 4 1.14 15.72 -13.42
CA THR A 4 1.80 16.82 -12.69
C THR A 4 0.96 17.55 -11.66
N ASN A 5 -0.38 17.52 -11.75
CA ASN A 5 -1.24 18.26 -10.82
C ASN A 5 -1.38 17.58 -9.44
N VAL A 6 -0.82 16.39 -9.27
CA VAL A 6 -0.99 15.53 -8.08
C VAL A 6 0.35 14.86 -7.71
N ALA A 7 1.46 15.48 -8.12
CA ALA A 7 2.80 15.03 -7.83
C ALA A 7 3.18 15.38 -6.38
N VAL A 8 3.78 14.43 -5.66
CA VAL A 8 4.31 14.60 -4.30
C VAL A 8 5.72 14.04 -4.25
N GLU A 9 6.65 14.81 -3.69
CA GLU A 9 8.06 14.41 -3.64
C GLU A 9 8.50 14.10 -2.21
N PHE A 10 8.57 12.81 -1.90
CA PHE A 10 9.24 12.29 -0.70
C PHE A 10 9.87 10.94 -1.01
N ASP A 11 10.86 10.54 -0.22
CA ASP A 11 11.47 9.21 -0.30
C ASP A 11 11.03 8.40 0.93
N HIS A 12 10.20 7.39 0.74
CA HIS A 12 9.67 6.56 1.83
C HIS A 12 10.70 5.59 2.43
N HIS A 13 11.89 5.49 1.85
CA HIS A 13 13.04 4.80 2.43
C HIS A 13 14.00 5.76 3.16
N SER A 14 13.77 7.08 3.09
CA SER A 14 14.63 8.08 3.74
C SER A 14 14.40 8.20 5.25
N GLU A 15 15.46 8.56 5.96
CA GLU A 15 15.38 8.88 7.39
C GLU A 15 14.47 10.10 7.67
N ALA A 16 14.44 11.09 6.77
CA ALA A 16 13.55 12.24 6.86
C ALA A 16 12.08 11.81 6.85
N PHE A 17 11.67 10.98 5.88
CA PHE A 17 10.32 10.42 5.86
C PHE A 17 10.01 9.61 7.12
N SER A 18 10.95 8.80 7.61
CA SER A 18 10.76 8.03 8.86
C SER A 18 10.50 8.93 10.09
N ARG A 19 11.13 10.12 10.14
CA ARG A 19 10.93 11.12 11.20
C ARG A 19 9.63 11.92 11.03
N GLU A 20 9.23 12.18 9.80
CA GLU A 20 8.15 13.12 9.43
C GLU A 20 6.87 12.40 8.92
N GLU A 21 6.85 11.06 8.94
CA GLU A 21 5.81 10.22 8.29
C GLU A 21 4.39 10.66 8.67
N LEU A 22 4.16 10.99 9.95
CA LEU A 22 2.86 11.40 10.48
C LEU A 22 2.36 12.70 9.84
N GLU A 23 3.21 13.73 9.77
CA GLU A 23 2.86 15.05 9.23
C GLU A 23 2.66 14.97 7.72
N ILE A 24 3.58 14.30 7.01
CA ILE A 24 3.49 14.04 5.57
C ILE A 24 2.17 13.33 5.26
N ASN A 25 1.84 12.27 6.00
CA ASN A 25 0.61 11.53 5.77
C ASN A 25 -0.66 12.32 6.11
N ALA A 26 -0.66 13.13 7.17
CA ALA A 26 -1.79 13.97 7.53
C ALA A 26 -2.07 15.03 6.45
N ASP A 27 -1.03 15.70 5.96
CA ASP A 27 -1.11 16.65 4.85
C ASP A 27 -1.60 15.99 3.55
N LEU A 28 -1.05 14.83 3.19
CA LEU A 28 -1.51 14.06 2.03
C LEU A 28 -2.99 13.65 2.15
N ARG A 29 -3.43 13.13 3.31
CA ARG A 29 -4.84 12.74 3.53
C ARG A 29 -5.82 13.89 3.32
N ASN A 30 -5.37 15.13 3.58
CA ASN A 30 -6.15 16.36 3.42
C ASN A 30 -6.09 16.94 1.98
N ARG A 31 -4.92 16.95 1.34
CA ARG A 31 -4.72 17.58 0.02
C ARG A 31 -4.94 16.63 -1.16
N CYS A 32 -4.33 15.44 -1.12
CA CYS A 32 -4.63 14.37 -2.06
C CYS A 32 -4.21 12.99 -1.52
N PRO A 33 -5.17 12.14 -1.11
CA PRO A 33 -4.87 10.86 -0.47
C PRO A 33 -4.44 9.74 -1.42
N VAL A 34 -4.42 10.02 -2.74
CA VAL A 34 -3.97 9.14 -3.81
C VAL A 34 -3.04 9.99 -4.67
N ALA A 35 -1.76 10.01 -4.33
CA ALA A 35 -0.80 10.93 -4.91
C ALA A 35 0.21 10.21 -5.80
N TRP A 36 0.66 10.86 -6.88
CA TRP A 36 1.74 10.32 -7.71
C TRP A 36 3.08 10.78 -7.15
N ASN A 37 4.01 9.85 -6.96
CA ASN A 37 5.39 10.16 -6.59
C ASN A 37 6.29 9.80 -7.77
N GLU A 38 7.22 10.67 -8.14
CA GLU A 38 8.08 10.49 -9.33
C GLU A 38 9.38 9.72 -9.03
N LYS A 39 9.72 9.47 -7.75
CA LYS A 39 10.94 8.73 -7.41
C LYS A 39 10.88 7.28 -7.92
N TYR A 40 12.05 6.76 -8.29
CA TYR A 40 12.26 5.35 -8.68
C TYR A 40 11.49 4.88 -9.91
N GLY A 41 11.21 5.77 -10.86
CA GLY A 41 10.37 5.48 -12.04
C GLY A 41 8.88 5.72 -11.80
N GLY A 42 8.51 5.98 -10.55
CA GLY A 42 7.25 6.53 -10.11
C GLY A 42 6.20 5.50 -9.69
N PHE A 43 5.38 5.91 -8.73
CA PHE A 43 4.38 5.08 -8.07
C PHE A 43 3.23 5.91 -7.50
N TRP A 44 2.07 5.28 -7.30
CA TRP A 44 0.98 5.88 -6.53
C TRP A 44 1.16 5.59 -5.04
N TYR A 45 1.07 6.62 -4.21
CA TYR A 45 1.01 6.50 -2.77
C TYR A 45 -0.41 6.76 -2.29
N VAL A 46 -0.98 5.78 -1.59
CA VAL A 46 -2.38 5.77 -1.16
C VAL A 46 -2.45 5.75 0.36
N CYS A 47 -3.09 6.75 0.96
CA CYS A 47 -2.95 7.02 2.39
C CYS A 47 -4.25 7.32 3.15
N SER A 48 -5.39 7.57 2.49
CA SER A 48 -6.68 7.60 3.18
C SER A 48 -7.21 6.20 3.48
N TYR A 49 -8.02 6.09 4.53
CA TYR A 49 -8.70 4.85 4.90
C TYR A 49 -9.50 4.27 3.72
N ASP A 50 -10.41 5.03 3.13
CA ASP A 50 -11.29 4.59 2.03
C ASP A 50 -10.50 4.05 0.82
N ALA A 51 -9.43 4.75 0.41
CA ALA A 51 -8.65 4.37 -0.76
C ALA A 51 -7.76 3.16 -0.48
N VAL A 52 -7.20 3.05 0.74
CA VAL A 52 -6.47 1.84 1.19
C VAL A 52 -7.42 0.64 1.27
N GLU A 53 -8.63 0.82 1.80
CA GLU A 53 -9.66 -0.23 1.85
C GLU A 53 -10.06 -0.67 0.43
N GLN A 54 -10.33 0.27 -0.48
CA GLN A 54 -10.68 -0.04 -1.86
C GLN A 54 -9.59 -0.85 -2.56
N VAL A 55 -8.33 -0.41 -2.49
CA VAL A 55 -7.17 -1.10 -3.09
C VAL A 55 -6.92 -2.47 -2.47
N ALA A 56 -7.14 -2.62 -1.16
CA ALA A 56 -6.97 -3.89 -0.47
C ALA A 56 -8.04 -4.93 -0.84
N ARG A 57 -9.28 -4.48 -1.06
CA ARG A 57 -10.43 -5.34 -1.39
C ARG A 57 -10.53 -5.69 -2.87
N ASP A 58 -10.21 -4.76 -3.77
CA ASP A 58 -10.24 -4.97 -5.21
C ASP A 58 -8.96 -5.68 -5.71
N GLY A 59 -8.90 -6.99 -5.44
CA GLY A 59 -7.84 -7.88 -5.91
C GLY A 59 -7.86 -8.20 -7.40
N GLU A 60 -8.82 -7.69 -8.18
CA GLU A 60 -8.84 -7.82 -9.63
C GLU A 60 -8.09 -6.67 -10.30
N THR A 61 -8.37 -5.44 -9.87
CA THR A 61 -7.75 -4.21 -10.40
C THR A 61 -6.38 -3.96 -9.78
N PHE A 62 -6.25 -4.21 -8.49
CA PHE A 62 -4.99 -4.08 -7.76
C PHE A 62 -4.53 -5.50 -7.41
N ALA A 63 -3.66 -6.04 -8.25
CA ALA A 63 -3.30 -7.45 -8.26
C ALA A 63 -1.79 -7.62 -8.47
N HIS A 64 -1.27 -8.81 -8.19
CA HIS A 64 0.06 -9.15 -8.68
C HIS A 64 0.02 -9.32 -10.22
N LYS A 65 1.01 -8.80 -10.93
CA LYS A 65 1.18 -9.11 -12.36
C LYS A 65 1.88 -10.48 -12.45
N TYR A 66 1.27 -11.45 -13.14
CA TYR A 66 2.00 -12.58 -13.72
C TYR A 66 1.69 -12.65 -15.21
N GLU A 67 2.71 -12.50 -16.04
CA GLU A 67 2.62 -12.49 -17.50
C GLU A 67 3.81 -13.31 -18.02
N ARG A 68 3.56 -14.50 -18.59
CA ARG A 68 4.63 -15.36 -19.07
C ARG A 68 5.29 -14.76 -20.31
N ASP A 69 6.61 -14.71 -20.32
CA ASP A 69 7.44 -14.14 -21.38
C ASP A 69 7.05 -12.68 -21.70
N ALA A 70 6.85 -11.91 -20.63
CA ALA A 70 6.38 -10.53 -20.70
C ALA A 70 7.32 -9.65 -21.57
N PRO A 71 6.80 -8.73 -22.40
CA PRO A 71 7.63 -7.91 -23.29
C PRO A 71 8.62 -6.98 -22.58
N ASP A 72 8.42 -6.70 -21.29
CA ASP A 72 9.31 -5.93 -20.42
C ASP A 72 10.38 -6.81 -19.72
N GLY A 73 10.39 -8.13 -19.99
CA GLY A 73 11.24 -9.11 -19.31
C GLY A 73 10.82 -9.41 -17.87
N VAL A 74 9.77 -8.77 -17.36
CA VAL A 74 9.33 -8.88 -15.97
C VAL A 74 8.08 -9.73 -15.91
N ASN A 75 8.31 -11.04 -15.87
CA ASN A 75 7.26 -12.06 -15.85
C ASN A 75 6.36 -11.98 -14.61
N TYR A 76 6.82 -11.34 -13.53
CA TYR A 76 6.16 -11.34 -12.24
C TYR A 76 6.39 -10.02 -11.45
N GLN A 77 5.38 -9.46 -10.77
CA GLN A 77 5.51 -8.22 -9.97
C GLN A 77 4.77 -8.21 -8.61
N GLY A 78 5.56 -8.07 -7.52
CA GLY A 78 5.16 -7.66 -6.16
C GLY A 78 5.28 -8.74 -5.06
N GLU A 79 5.61 -8.48 -3.79
CA GLU A 79 6.20 -7.32 -3.11
C GLU A 79 7.75 -7.33 -3.30
N MET A 80 8.60 -6.53 -2.64
CA MET A 80 8.46 -5.35 -1.77
C MET A 80 9.50 -4.31 -2.25
N GLY A 81 9.31 -3.03 -1.94
CA GLY A 81 10.30 -1.97 -2.18
C GLY A 81 10.14 -1.20 -3.50
N ILE A 82 10.13 0.13 -3.40
CA ILE A 82 10.23 1.05 -4.53
C ILE A 82 11.37 2.03 -4.18
N PRO A 83 12.60 1.82 -4.67
CA PRO A 83 12.95 1.00 -5.82
C PRO A 83 12.97 -0.48 -5.47
N ARG A 84 12.72 -1.32 -6.48
CA ARG A 84 13.03 -2.75 -6.43
C ARG A 84 14.54 -2.90 -6.17
N PRO A 85 15.01 -3.43 -5.02
CA PRO A 85 16.43 -3.45 -4.73
C PRO A 85 17.16 -4.46 -5.65
N GLU A 86 18.32 -4.06 -6.16
CA GLU A 86 19.08 -4.84 -7.14
C GLU A 86 19.70 -6.08 -6.47
N GLY A 87 19.44 -7.27 -7.03
CA GLY A 87 20.01 -8.53 -6.54
C GLY A 87 19.48 -9.01 -5.18
N GLN A 88 18.36 -8.49 -4.69
CA GLN A 88 17.84 -8.84 -3.36
C GLN A 88 17.37 -10.32 -3.30
N PRO A 89 17.92 -11.14 -2.38
CA PRO A 89 17.42 -12.47 -2.13
C PRO A 89 16.10 -12.42 -1.33
N PRO A 90 15.37 -13.55 -1.26
CA PRO A 90 14.09 -13.65 -0.56
C PRO A 90 14.15 -13.11 0.90
N LEU A 91 13.13 -12.31 1.29
CA LEU A 91 12.92 -11.72 2.62
C LEU A 91 11.75 -12.34 3.42
N GLY A 92 12.01 -13.45 4.11
CA GLY A 92 11.37 -13.79 5.37
C GLY A 92 10.06 -14.58 5.28
N ILE A 93 9.18 -14.41 6.28
CA ILE A 93 8.15 -15.41 6.62
C ILE A 93 7.03 -15.58 5.56
N GLY A 94 6.99 -14.73 4.53
CA GLY A 94 6.12 -14.91 3.35
C GLY A 94 6.61 -15.95 2.35
N GLU A 95 7.77 -16.56 2.58
CA GLU A 95 8.50 -17.37 1.57
C GLU A 95 8.72 -18.82 2.02
N VAL A 96 8.12 -19.19 3.15
CA VAL A 96 8.12 -20.58 3.65
C VAL A 96 7.18 -21.46 2.80
N ASP A 97 6.22 -20.84 2.11
CA ASP A 97 5.36 -21.49 1.12
C ASP A 97 5.95 -21.43 -0.29
N GLY A 98 5.78 -22.50 -1.07
CA GLY A 98 6.54 -22.79 -2.29
C GLY A 98 6.37 -21.81 -3.47
N PRO A 99 6.99 -22.08 -4.64
CA PRO A 99 7.37 -21.10 -5.68
C PRO A 99 6.25 -20.28 -6.35
N TYR A 100 4.98 -20.55 -6.01
CA TYR A 100 3.82 -19.76 -6.41
C TYR A 100 3.49 -18.60 -5.44
N HIS A 101 4.12 -18.55 -4.26
CA HIS A 101 3.84 -17.56 -3.21
C HIS A 101 4.88 -16.43 -3.12
N LEU A 102 5.77 -16.32 -4.11
CA LEU A 102 6.57 -15.11 -4.41
C LEU A 102 5.68 -13.93 -4.90
N ALA A 103 4.43 -13.92 -4.43
CA ALA A 103 3.15 -13.69 -5.11
C ALA A 103 2.41 -12.35 -4.91
N LEU A 104 2.93 -11.42 -4.10
CA LEU A 104 2.05 -10.60 -3.25
C LEU A 104 2.32 -9.08 -3.22
N SER A 105 2.07 -8.36 -4.33
CA SER A 105 1.74 -6.92 -4.22
C SER A 105 0.80 -6.39 -5.31
N ARG A 106 0.52 -5.09 -5.25
CA ARG A 106 -0.56 -4.40 -5.95
C ARG A 106 -0.01 -3.59 -7.14
N THR A 107 0.12 -4.26 -8.28
CA THR A 107 0.21 -3.61 -9.60
C THR A 107 -1.20 -3.31 -10.11
N VAL A 108 -1.37 -2.19 -10.81
CA VAL A 108 -2.64 -1.87 -11.49
C VAL A 108 -2.77 -2.78 -12.72
N SER A 109 -3.70 -3.73 -12.70
CA SER A 109 -3.87 -4.73 -13.77
C SER A 109 -4.51 -4.18 -15.05
N ARG A 110 -5.28 -3.09 -14.91
CA ARG A 110 -6.07 -2.40 -15.94
C ARG A 110 -6.25 -0.92 -15.58
N ASP A 111 -6.38 -0.06 -16.58
CA ASP A 111 -6.70 1.36 -16.37
C ASP A 111 -7.96 1.51 -15.48
N THR A 112 -7.88 2.38 -14.47
CA THR A 112 -8.90 2.55 -13.44
C THR A 112 -8.91 3.97 -12.87
N THR A 113 -9.87 4.25 -11.98
CA THR A 113 -9.93 5.52 -11.22
C THR A 113 -9.99 5.24 -9.72
N LEU A 114 -9.14 5.90 -8.94
CA LEU A 114 -9.04 5.78 -7.48
C LEU A 114 -8.88 7.18 -6.87
N GLY A 115 -9.73 7.58 -5.92
CA GLY A 115 -9.64 8.91 -5.28
C GLY A 115 -9.68 10.09 -6.27
N GLY A 116 -10.39 9.93 -7.40
CA GLY A 116 -10.41 10.92 -8.50
C GLY A 116 -9.19 10.90 -9.44
N GLN A 117 -8.20 10.04 -9.18
CA GLN A 117 -7.00 9.90 -10.02
C GLN A 117 -7.13 8.78 -11.04
N HIS A 118 -6.60 8.99 -12.25
CA HIS A 118 -6.53 7.98 -13.30
C HIS A 118 -5.23 7.18 -13.22
N LEU A 119 -5.35 5.95 -12.73
CA LEU A 119 -4.29 4.96 -12.63
C LEU A 119 -4.27 4.13 -13.93
N ARG A 120 -3.08 3.88 -14.48
CA ARG A 120 -2.89 3.11 -15.74
C ARG A 120 -2.41 1.69 -15.45
N ARG A 121 -2.69 0.76 -16.35
CA ARG A 121 -2.12 -0.59 -16.32
C ARG A 121 -0.60 -0.54 -16.14
N ASN A 122 -0.08 -1.43 -15.30
CA ASN A 122 1.31 -1.57 -14.87
C ASN A 122 1.83 -0.46 -13.93
N ASP A 123 1.03 0.54 -13.55
CA ASP A 123 1.40 1.44 -12.46
C ASP A 123 1.60 0.66 -11.15
N GLN A 124 2.60 1.06 -10.38
CA GLN A 124 2.85 0.53 -9.03
C GLN A 124 2.06 1.32 -7.98
N VAL A 125 1.58 0.63 -6.94
CA VAL A 125 0.80 1.24 -5.84
C VAL A 125 1.37 0.83 -4.49
N ILE A 126 1.71 1.83 -3.67
CA ILE A 126 1.99 1.67 -2.23
C ILE A 126 0.75 2.11 -1.46
N ILE A 127 0.26 1.23 -0.58
CA ILE A 127 -0.79 1.54 0.39
C ILE A 127 -0.17 1.72 1.78
N SER A 128 -0.47 2.83 2.45
CA SER A 128 -0.02 3.08 3.81
C SER A 128 -1.06 2.65 4.83
N TRP A 129 -0.96 1.40 5.29
CA TRP A 129 -1.77 0.88 6.41
C TRP A 129 -1.62 1.74 7.67
N PHE A 130 -0.42 2.26 7.94
CA PHE A 130 -0.13 3.13 9.07
C PHE A 130 -0.91 4.46 8.99
N SER A 131 -0.99 5.03 7.79
CA SER A 131 -1.73 6.27 7.52
C SER A 131 -3.24 6.07 7.60
N ALA A 132 -3.76 4.98 7.02
CA ALA A 132 -5.18 4.63 7.09
C ALA A 132 -5.65 4.43 8.54
N ASN A 133 -4.84 3.78 9.39
CA ASN A 133 -5.13 3.63 10.83
C ASN A 133 -5.06 4.94 11.63
N ARG A 134 -4.68 6.06 11.00
CA ARG A 134 -4.70 7.43 11.57
C ARG A 134 -5.59 8.39 10.77
N ASP A 135 -6.50 7.88 9.95
CA ASP A 135 -7.43 8.73 9.24
C ASP A 135 -8.53 9.22 10.19
N ALA A 136 -8.49 10.51 10.52
CA ALA A 136 -9.46 11.15 11.41
C ALA A 136 -10.91 11.17 10.86
N ARG A 137 -11.12 10.77 9.59
CA ARG A 137 -12.45 10.55 9.01
C ARG A 137 -13.10 9.24 9.46
N GLU A 138 -12.30 8.22 9.82
CA GLU A 138 -12.76 6.92 10.33
C GLU A 138 -12.55 6.83 11.86
N PHE A 139 -11.43 7.33 12.36
CA PHE A 139 -11.05 7.21 13.78
C PHE A 139 -11.13 8.55 14.51
N GLU A 140 -12.13 8.75 15.36
CA GLU A 140 -12.13 9.86 16.32
C GLU A 140 -10.87 9.79 17.20
N ARG A 141 -10.17 10.92 17.43
CA ARG A 141 -8.90 10.98 18.19
C ARG A 141 -7.87 9.98 17.63
N ALA A 142 -7.68 10.00 16.30
CA ALA A 142 -6.87 9.05 15.54
C ALA A 142 -5.42 8.89 16.04
N ASP A 143 -4.81 9.98 16.52
CA ASP A 143 -3.43 10.01 17.00
C ASP A 143 -3.28 9.64 18.49
N GLU A 144 -4.38 9.39 19.20
CA GLU A 144 -4.38 9.03 20.62
C GLU A 144 -4.54 7.53 20.87
N MET A 145 -3.85 7.04 21.91
CA MET A 145 -4.00 5.67 22.41
C MET A 145 -5.28 5.52 23.23
N VAL A 146 -6.41 5.32 22.55
CA VAL A 146 -7.72 5.03 23.17
C VAL A 146 -7.85 3.52 23.40
N LEU A 147 -7.62 3.09 24.65
CA LEU A 147 -7.53 1.66 25.03
C LEU A 147 -8.86 0.90 24.89
N ASP A 148 -9.98 1.59 25.05
CA ASP A 148 -11.35 1.06 25.07
C ASP A 148 -12.13 1.36 23.76
N ARG A 149 -11.42 1.76 22.69
CA ARG A 149 -12.01 2.11 21.39
C ARG A 149 -12.90 0.98 20.84
N ALA A 150 -14.20 1.23 20.76
CA ALA A 150 -15.19 0.33 20.15
C ALA A 150 -16.27 1.13 19.39
N PRO A 151 -16.61 0.79 18.13
CA PRO A 151 -15.93 -0.18 17.27
C PRO A 151 -14.50 0.26 16.91
N ASN A 152 -13.70 -0.68 16.39
CA ASN A 152 -12.33 -0.42 15.96
C ASN A 152 -12.02 -1.22 14.69
N HIS A 153 -12.22 -0.60 13.53
CA HIS A 153 -12.06 -1.22 12.21
C HIS A 153 -10.64 -1.11 11.64
N HIS A 154 -9.62 -1.07 12.50
CA HIS A 154 -8.22 -0.95 12.09
C HIS A 154 -7.81 -1.96 11.00
N VAL A 155 -7.04 -1.46 10.03
CA VAL A 155 -6.53 -2.19 8.86
C VAL A 155 -5.11 -2.72 9.05
N ALA A 156 -4.57 -2.69 10.27
CA ALA A 156 -3.20 -3.15 10.57
C ALA A 156 -2.96 -4.64 10.25
N PHE A 157 -4.02 -5.46 10.19
CA PHE A 157 -3.96 -6.86 9.74
C PHE A 157 -4.35 -7.03 8.26
N GLY A 158 -4.33 -5.96 7.47
CA GLY A 158 -4.78 -5.95 6.08
C GLY A 158 -6.28 -6.16 5.89
N LEU A 159 -6.74 -6.03 4.65
CA LEU A 159 -8.11 -6.25 4.21
C LEU A 159 -8.15 -7.10 2.92
N GLY A 160 -9.35 -7.54 2.55
CA GLY A 160 -9.57 -8.29 1.32
C GLY A 160 -8.87 -9.66 1.29
N GLN A 161 -8.47 -10.08 0.09
CA GLN A 161 -7.91 -11.40 -0.20
C GLN A 161 -6.54 -11.68 0.45
N HIS A 162 -5.84 -10.65 0.94
CA HIS A 162 -4.56 -10.78 1.65
C HIS A 162 -4.63 -10.28 3.09
N ARG A 163 -5.83 -10.32 3.70
CA ARG A 163 -5.98 -10.14 5.14
C ARG A 163 -5.10 -11.18 5.86
N CYS A 164 -4.33 -10.72 6.85
CA CYS A 164 -3.36 -11.52 7.58
C CYS A 164 -4.00 -12.79 8.16
N ILE A 165 -3.53 -13.94 7.66
CA ILE A 165 -3.97 -15.28 8.13
C ILE A 165 -3.68 -15.51 9.62
N GLY A 166 -2.64 -14.87 10.15
CA GLY A 166 -2.27 -14.91 11.57
C GLY A 166 -3.10 -14.01 12.49
N ALA A 167 -3.97 -13.14 11.96
CA ALA A 167 -4.74 -12.19 12.77
C ALA A 167 -5.59 -12.84 13.89
N PRO A 168 -6.23 -14.01 13.71
CA PRO A 168 -6.94 -14.69 14.81
C PRO A 168 -6.00 -15.13 15.93
N LEU A 169 -4.81 -15.66 15.60
CA LEU A 169 -3.82 -16.11 16.58
C LEU A 169 -3.23 -14.92 17.35
N ALA A 170 -2.82 -13.86 16.65
CA ALA A 170 -2.32 -12.64 17.27
C ALA A 170 -3.33 -12.06 18.29
N ARG A 171 -4.62 -12.04 17.94
CA ARG A 171 -5.71 -11.60 18.84
C ARG A 171 -5.95 -12.51 20.05
N VAL A 172 -5.51 -13.76 20.03
CA VAL A 172 -5.52 -14.64 21.22
C VAL A 172 -4.30 -14.37 22.10
N MET A 173 -3.15 -14.07 21.49
CA MET A 173 -1.91 -13.76 22.21
C MET A 173 -1.89 -12.37 22.86
N SER A 174 -2.73 -11.44 22.40
CA SER A 174 -2.83 -10.06 22.91
C SER A 174 -4.09 -9.81 23.76
N ARG A 175 -4.62 -10.85 24.43
CA ARG A 175 -5.75 -10.76 25.37
C ARG A 175 -5.29 -10.76 26.82
#